data_AF-A0A953ECF4-F1
#
_entry.id   AF-A0A953ECF4-F1
#
_cell.length_a   1.000
_cell.length_b   1.000
_cell.length_c   1.000
_cell.angle_alpha   90.00
_cell.angle_beta   90.00
_cell.angle_gamma   90.00
#
_symmetry.space_group_name_H-M   'P 1'
#
loop_
_entity.id
_entity.type
_entity.pdbx_description
1 polymer ?
#
loop_
_entity_poly.entity_id
_entity_poly.type
_entity_poly.pdbx_seq_one_letter_code
_entity_poly.pdbx_strand_id
1 'polypeptide(L)' 'SLPDDRWFEDEARHALVGQRTGLTFSLGQAVEARLVEATPRTGGMVFHLMQGVPQRRGRPAGRPVRRGRRAS' A
#
# COMPACT_ATOMS: atom_id res chain seq x y z
N SER A 1 5.74 -7.88 -4.93
CA SER A 1 6.74 -7.63 -3.88
C SER A 1 6.06 -7.10 -2.63
N LEU A 2 6.65 -7.43 -1.49
CA LEU A 2 6.26 -6.94 -0.17
C LEU A 2 7.04 -5.65 0.17
N PRO A 3 6.64 -4.91 1.21
CA PRO A 3 7.46 -3.85 1.79
C PRO A 3 8.82 -4.36 2.28
N ASP A 4 9.76 -3.43 2.44
CA ASP A 4 11.10 -3.71 2.94
C ASP A 4 11.07 -4.18 4.40
N ASP A 5 11.15 -5.50 4.56
CA ASP A 5 11.29 -6.19 5.83
C ASP A 5 11.91 -7.58 5.59
N ARG A 6 12.41 -8.20 6.64
CA ARG A 6 12.66 -9.64 6.64
C ARG A 6 11.37 -10.35 7.01
N TRP A 7 10.87 -11.20 6.13
CA TRP A 7 9.60 -11.90 6.31
C TRP A 7 9.85 -13.33 6.79
N PHE A 8 9.11 -13.73 7.82
CA PHE A 8 9.07 -15.11 8.33
C PHE A 8 7.71 -15.74 8.03
N GLU A 9 7.73 -17.00 7.65
CA GLU A 9 6.50 -17.78 7.47
C GLU A 9 6.04 -18.36 8.81
N ASP A 10 4.76 -18.14 9.10
CA ASP A 10 4.00 -18.86 10.12
C ASP A 10 3.06 -19.83 9.38
N GLU A 11 3.53 -21.06 9.23
CA GLU A 11 2.86 -22.10 8.46
C GLU A 11 1.50 -22.46 9.06
N ALA A 12 1.41 -22.53 10.40
CA ALA A 12 0.18 -22.89 11.10
C ALA A 12 -0.94 -21.86 10.91
N ARG A 13 -0.57 -20.59 10.70
CA ARG A 13 -1.52 -19.49 10.46
C ARG A 13 -1.64 -19.11 8.98
N HIS A 14 -0.91 -19.78 8.10
CA HIS A 14 -0.74 -19.39 6.70
C HIS A 14 -0.48 -17.89 6.55
N ALA A 15 0.56 -17.41 7.23
CA ALA A 15 0.85 -15.99 7.32
C ALA A 15 2.33 -15.67 7.12
N LEU A 16 2.60 -14.47 6.62
CA LEU A 16 3.94 -13.88 6.59
C LEU A 16 4.02 -12.76 7.61
N VAL A 17 5.04 -12.77 8.47
CA VAL A 17 5.26 -11.79 9.55
C VAL A 17 6.57 -11.05 9.33
N GLY A 18 6.51 -9.73 9.26
CA GLY A 18 7.66 -8.85 9.12
C GLY A 18 8.43 -8.71 10.43
N GLN A 19 9.75 -8.95 10.41
CA GLN A 19 10.60 -8.93 11.59
C GLN A 19 10.66 -7.55 12.24
N ARG A 20 10.86 -6.50 11.44
CA ARG A 20 11.10 -5.14 11.90
C ARG A 20 9.79 -4.38 12.10
N THR A 21 8.82 -4.60 11.22
CA THR A 21 7.56 -3.85 11.21
C THR A 21 6.45 -4.52 12.00
N GLY A 22 6.53 -5.83 12.24
CA GLY A 22 5.43 -6.62 12.80
C GLY A 22 4.20 -6.72 11.89
N LEU A 23 4.31 -6.30 10.62
CA LEU A 23 3.23 -6.45 9.66
C LEU A 23 2.97 -7.92 9.41
N THR A 24 1.69 -8.29 9.41
CA THR A 24 1.25 -9.65 9.14
C THR A 24 0.34 -9.66 7.91
N PHE A 25 0.65 -10.56 6.97
CA PHE A 25 -0.23 -10.88 5.85
C PHE A 25 -0.69 -12.32 5.99
N SER A 26 -1.98 -12.52 6.24
CA SER A 26 -2.58 -13.85 6.36
C SER A 26 -3.37 -14.24 5.12
N LEU A 27 -3.49 -15.55 4.87
CA LEU A 27 -4.36 -16.05 3.82
C LEU A 27 -5.82 -15.59 4.04
N GLY A 28 -6.47 -15.12 2.97
CA GLY A 28 -7.84 -14.59 3.01
C GLY A 28 -7.97 -13.13 3.44
N GLN A 29 -6.87 -12.50 3.87
CA GLN A 29 -6.87 -11.08 4.22
C GLN A 29 -7.11 -10.22 2.96
N ALA A 30 -8.05 -9.28 3.06
CA ALA A 30 -8.21 -8.24 2.05
C ALA A 30 -7.01 -7.27 2.09
N VAL A 31 -6.44 -6.99 0.92
CA VAL A 31 -5.28 -6.10 0.78
C VAL A 31 -5.46 -5.11 -0.36
N GLU A 32 -4.84 -3.94 -0.23
CA GLU A 32 -4.67 -3.02 -1.35
C GLU A 32 -3.36 -3.36 -2.06
N ALA A 33 -3.45 -3.64 -3.36
CA ALA A 33 -2.32 -4.06 -4.16
C ALA A 33 -2.30 -3.32 -5.49
N ARG A 34 -1.10 -3.09 -5.99
CA ARG A 34 -0.86 -2.52 -7.32
C ARG A 34 -0.36 -3.61 -8.26
N LEU A 35 -1.03 -3.81 -9.37
CA LEU A 35 -0.51 -4.63 -10.47
C LEU A 35 0.72 -3.94 -11.07
N VAL A 36 1.87 -4.61 -11.05
CA VAL A 36 3.13 -4.07 -11.59
C VAL A 36 3.53 -4.75 -12.90
N GLU A 37 3.15 -6.01 -13.09
CA GLU A 37 3.38 -6.75 -14.33
C GLU A 37 2.25 -7.75 -14.56
N ALA A 38 1.89 -7.94 -15.83
CA ALA A 38 0.96 -8.97 -16.26
C ALA A 38 1.49 -9.67 -17.52
N THR A 39 1.33 -10.99 -17.57
CA THR A 39 1.67 -11.86 -18.71
C THR A 39 0.38 -12.48 -19.25
N PRO A 40 -0.30 -11.81 -20.21
CA PRO A 40 -1.66 -12.17 -20.60
C PRO A 40 -1.80 -13.59 -21.14
N ARG A 41 -0.79 -14.09 -21.86
CA ARG A 41 -0.82 -15.43 -22.46
C ARG A 41 -0.91 -16.55 -21.43
N THR A 42 -0.30 -16.37 -20.26
CA THR A 42 -0.29 -17.38 -19.18
C THR A 42 -1.20 -17.00 -18.02
N GLY A 43 -1.72 -15.77 -18.00
CA GLY A 43 -2.47 -15.21 -16.86
C GLY A 43 -1.59 -14.85 -15.66
N GLY A 44 -0.26 -14.89 -15.80
CA GLY A 44 0.65 -14.52 -14.71
C GLY A 44 0.54 -13.04 -14.35
N MET A 45 0.59 -12.74 -13.06
CA MET A 45 0.53 -11.36 -12.54
C MET A 45 1.47 -11.18 -11.37
N VAL A 46 2.13 -10.03 -11.31
CA VAL A 46 2.95 -9.62 -10.19
C VAL A 46 2.33 -8.38 -9.57
N PHE A 47 2.15 -8.41 -8.25
CA PHE A 47 1.57 -7.32 -7.48
C PHE A 47 2.56 -6.76 -6.47
N HIS A 48 2.52 -5.47 -6.22
CA HIS A 48 3.12 -4.84 -5.05
C HIS A 48 2.03 -4.61 -3.99
N LEU A 49 2.29 -4.92 -2.71
CA LEU A 49 1.35 -4.63 -1.62
C LEU A 49 1.56 -3.21 -1.10
N MET A 50 0.47 -2.47 -0.85
CA MET A 50 0.54 -1.06 -0.45
C MET A 50 0.67 -0.85 1.07
N GLN A 51 0.24 -1.82 1.89
CA GLN A 51 0.40 -1.74 3.35
C GLN A 51 1.87 -1.58 3.73
N GLY A 52 2.16 -0.75 4.73
CA GLY A 52 3.53 -0.55 5.21
C GLY A 52 4.42 0.32 4.31
N VAL A 53 3.97 0.65 3.10
CA VAL A 53 4.65 1.64 2.26
C VAL A 53 4.35 3.03 2.83
N PRO A 54 5.36 3.89 3.10
CA PRO A 54 5.12 5.25 3.58
C PRO A 54 4.23 5.97 2.57
N GLN A 55 2.99 6.28 2.95
CA GLN A 55 2.12 7.07 2.10
C GLN A 55 2.77 8.44 1.92
N ARG A 56 3.12 8.76 0.68
CA ARG A 56 3.60 10.08 0.31
C ARG A 56 2.44 11.03 0.57
N ARG A 57 2.43 11.70 1.74
CA ARG A 57 1.42 12.70 2.10
C ARG A 57 1.35 13.70 0.94
N GLY A 58 0.30 13.60 0.13
CA GLY A 58 0.01 14.60 -0.89
C GLY A 58 -0.04 15.95 -0.20
N ARG A 59 0.71 16.92 -0.71
CA ARG A 59 0.61 18.32 -0.27
C ARG A 59 -0.88 18.68 -0.21
N PRO A 60 -1.41 19.22 0.90
CA PRO A 60 -2.79 19.64 0.93
C PRO A 60 -2.98 20.63 -0.23
N ALA A 61 -3.89 20.29 -1.15
CA ALA A 61 -4.27 21.16 -2.25
C ALA A 61 -4.61 22.52 -1.64
N GLY A 62 -3.86 23.54 -2.05
CA GLY A 62 -3.97 24.88 -1.49
C GLY A 62 -5.42 25.33 -1.51
N ARG A 63 -5.99 25.55 -0.33
CA ARG A 63 -7.27 26.23 -0.18
C ARG A 63 -7.12 27.61 -0.81
N PRO A 64 -7.88 27.97 -1.86
CA PRO A 64 -7.77 29.31 -2.42
C PRO A 64 -8.28 30.28 -1.35
N VAL A 65 -7.37 31.11 -0.83
CA VAL A 65 -7.71 32.28 -0.02
C VAL A 65 -8.41 33.25 -0.96
N ARG A 66 -9.74 33.23 -0.97
CA ARG A 66 -10.52 34.33 -1.54
C ARG A 66 -10.38 35.54 -0.62
N ARG A 67 -9.37 36.37 -0.91
CA ARG A 67 -9.21 37.72 -0.38
C ARG A 67 -9.90 38.71 -1.31
N GLY A 68 -10.76 39.54 -0.76
CA GLY A 68 -11.44 40.67 -1.43
C GLY A 68 -12.89 40.34 -1.79
N ARG A 69 -13.89 41.13 -1.42
CA ARG A 69 -13.92 42.60 -1.49
C ARG A 69 -15.03 43.17 -0.58
N ARG A 70 -14.68 44.23 0.14
CA ARG A 70 -15.58 45.17 0.85
C ARG A 70 -16.50 45.91 -0.14
N ALA A 71 -17.55 46.52 0.40
CA ALA A 71 -18.60 47.36 -0.22
C ALA A 71 -19.82 46.54 -0.69
N SER A 72 -21.06 46.84 -0.23
CA SER A 72 -21.65 48.13 0.12
C SER A 72 -22.54 48.03 1.37
#